data_AF-A0A0G1MVK5-F1
#
_entry.id   AF-A0A0G1MVK5-F1
#
_cell.length_a   1.000
_cell.length_b   1.000
_cell.length_c   1.000
_cell.angle_alpha   90.00
_cell.angle_beta   90.00
_cell.angle_gamma   90.00
#
_symmetry.space_group_name_H-M   'P 1'
#
loop_
_entity.id
_entity.type
_entity.pdbx_description
1 polymer ?
#
loop_
_entity_poly.entity_id
_entity_poly.type
_entity_poly.pdbx_seq_one_letter_code
_entity_poly.pdbx_strand_id
1 'polypeptide(L)'
;MGVLFVFIGIFIITEILYRKGISAEITRKIAHVFSALVIIFLPLLLTLNEAIWMGLGYFLFFFLAEKRRWLPSITCVQRKTNGSFFYPLGVTIAAVVGWDKSVVFQFAVLVLGIADTAAWLVGSLAKSGQSKTLKGSAAFFIVTFVLSVFFGLLLSKVDILFLSKSLTLSALLTIIEALARGGSDNLFLPAFAAIFGLVIF
;
A
#
# COMPACT_ATOMS: atom_id res chain seq x y z
N MET A 1 -16.58 -8.22 12.87
CA MET A 1 -15.96 -8.04 14.20
C MET A 1 -14.49 -8.46 14.24
N GLY A 2 -14.11 -9.68 13.83
CA GLY A 2 -12.72 -10.17 13.92
C GLY A 2 -11.66 -9.29 13.24
N VAL A 3 -11.92 -8.81 12.03
CA VAL A 3 -10.98 -7.97 11.25
C VAL A 3 -10.59 -6.67 11.97
N LEU A 4 -11.55 -6.01 12.64
CA LEU A 4 -11.28 -4.78 13.39
C LEU A 4 -10.31 -5.01 14.55
N PHE A 5 -10.46 -6.13 15.28
CA PHE A 5 -9.55 -6.49 16.37
C PHE A 5 -8.11 -6.72 15.88
N VAL A 6 -7.94 -7.28 14.67
CA VAL A 6 -6.62 -7.45 14.07
C VAL A 6 -5.96 -6.10 13.79
N PHE A 7 -6.69 -5.14 13.20
CA PHE A 7 -6.16 -3.79 12.98
C PHE A 7 -5.84 -3.05 14.29
N ILE A 8 -6.70 -3.17 15.31
CA ILE A 8 -6.42 -2.63 16.64
C ILE A 8 -5.12 -3.24 17.20
N GLY A 9 -4.94 -4.55 17.08
CA GLY A 9 -3.71 -5.24 17.47
C GLY A 9 -2.48 -4.68 16.74
N ILE A 10 -2.55 -4.49 15.43
CA ILE A 10 -1.48 -3.88 14.64
C ILE A 10 -1.13 -2.49 15.18
N PHE A 11 -2.12 -1.62 15.40
CA PHE A 11 -1.88 -0.26 15.87
C PHE A 11 -1.33 -0.22 17.30
N ILE A 12 -1.78 -1.11 18.19
CA ILE A 12 -1.23 -1.25 19.54
C ILE A 12 0.24 -1.67 19.46
N ILE A 13 0.56 -2.68 18.65
CA ILE A 13 1.94 -3.17 18.49
C ILE A 13 2.83 -2.05 17.95
N THR A 14 2.40 -1.33 16.91
CA THR A 14 3.21 -0.25 16.33
C THR A 14 3.38 0.92 17.30
N GLU A 15 2.39 1.20 18.14
CA GLU A 15 2.48 2.22 19.19
C GLU A 15 3.43 1.81 20.32
N ILE A 16 3.42 0.54 20.73
CA ILE A 16 4.39 -0.01 21.69
C ILE A 16 5.82 0.10 21.13
N LEU A 17 6.03 -0.28 19.87
CA LEU A 17 7.33 -0.17 19.22
C LEU A 17 7.83 1.28 19.15
N TYR A 18 6.94 2.22 18.82
CA TYR A 18 7.27 3.64 18.81
C TYR A 18 7.70 4.13 20.20
N ARG A 19 6.96 3.76 21.25
CA ARG A 19 7.29 4.12 22.64
C ARG A 19 8.57 3.48 23.14
N LYS A 20 9.01 2.37 22.54
CA LYS A 20 10.33 1.75 22.77
C LYS A 20 11.47 2.42 22.00
N GLY A 21 11.21 3.52 21.29
CA GLY A 21 12.23 4.32 20.60
C GLY A 21 12.40 4.01 19.11
N ILE A 22 11.57 3.13 18.53
CA ILE A 22 11.57 2.92 17.07
C ILE A 22 10.98 4.15 16.39
N SER A 23 11.60 4.60 15.30
CA SER A 23 11.14 5.80 14.59
C SER A 23 9.73 5.61 14.01
N ALA A 24 8.94 6.70 13.99
CA ALA A 24 7.59 6.70 13.41
C ALA A 24 7.58 6.24 11.94
N GLU A 25 8.67 6.44 11.22
CA GLU A 25 8.78 6.04 9.82
C GLU A 25 8.84 4.51 9.66
N ILE A 26 9.61 3.84 10.52
CA ILE A 26 9.68 2.37 10.57
C ILE A 26 8.33 1.81 11.03
N THR A 27 7.77 2.31 12.15
CA THR A 27 6.50 1.80 12.68
C THR A 27 5.34 1.99 11.71
N ARG A 28 5.33 3.09 10.95
CA ARG A 28 4.35 3.30 9.87
C ARG A 28 4.50 2.30 8.73
N LYS A 29 5.73 1.98 8.30
CA LYS A 29 5.96 0.98 7.25
C LYS A 29 5.62 -0.43 7.73
N ILE A 30 5.87 -0.75 9.00
CA ILE A 30 5.36 -1.97 9.64
C ILE A 30 3.82 -1.99 9.56
N ALA A 31 3.15 -0.92 9.97
CA ALA A 31 1.69 -0.83 9.91
C ALA A 31 1.17 -1.04 8.48
N HIS A 32 1.80 -0.42 7.47
CA HIS A 32 1.46 -0.59 6.05
C HIS A 32 1.56 -2.06 5.61
N VAL A 33 2.67 -2.75 5.91
CA VAL A 33 2.91 -4.14 5.48
C VAL A 33 1.89 -5.07 6.15
N PHE A 34 1.77 -5.03 7.48
CA PHE A 34 0.87 -5.93 8.19
C PHE A 34 -0.60 -5.63 7.88
N SER A 35 -0.97 -4.36 7.69
CA SER A 35 -2.32 -4.02 7.25
C SER A 35 -2.59 -4.56 5.85
N ALA A 36 -1.65 -4.40 4.89
CA ALA A 36 -1.81 -4.94 3.54
C ALA A 36 -2.01 -6.47 3.56
N LEU A 37 -1.24 -7.20 4.37
CA LEU A 37 -1.37 -8.65 4.51
C LEU A 37 -2.74 -9.09 5.07
N VAL A 38 -3.39 -8.26 5.89
CA VAL A 38 -4.77 -8.52 6.34
C VAL A 38 -5.76 -8.11 5.24
N ILE A 39 -5.53 -6.96 4.60
CA ILE A 39 -6.44 -6.36 3.63
C ILE A 39 -6.63 -7.25 2.40
N ILE A 40 -5.61 -7.97 1.93
CA ILE A 40 -5.74 -8.87 0.77
C ILE A 40 -6.79 -9.98 0.96
N PHE A 41 -7.17 -10.30 2.21
CA PHE A 41 -8.19 -11.30 2.52
C PHE A 41 -9.59 -10.70 2.68
N LEU A 42 -9.77 -9.37 2.62
CA LEU A 42 -11.09 -8.76 2.80
C LEU A 42 -12.17 -9.25 1.81
N PRO A 43 -11.88 -9.51 0.52
CA PRO A 43 -12.88 -10.06 -0.39
C PRO A 43 -13.43 -11.42 0.04
N LEU A 44 -12.72 -12.15 0.91
CA LEU A 44 -13.18 -13.43 1.48
C LEU A 44 -13.95 -13.26 2.79
N LEU A 45 -13.82 -12.11 3.45
CA LEU A 45 -14.31 -11.89 4.82
C LEU A 45 -15.47 -10.90 4.90
N LEU A 46 -15.60 -10.03 3.90
CA LEU A 46 -16.56 -8.92 3.87
C LEU A 46 -17.24 -8.84 2.50
N THR A 47 -18.36 -8.14 2.46
CA THR A 47 -18.94 -7.60 1.23
C THR A 47 -18.21 -6.31 0.80
N LEU A 48 -18.36 -5.93 -0.47
CA LEU A 48 -17.80 -4.66 -0.97
C LEU A 48 -18.30 -3.46 -0.16
N ASN A 49 -19.60 -3.41 0.14
CA ASN A 49 -20.19 -2.32 0.90
C ASN A 49 -19.57 -2.22 2.30
N GLU A 50 -19.37 -3.33 3.00
CA GLU A 50 -18.70 -3.34 4.31
C GLU A 50 -17.25 -2.86 4.22
N ALA A 51 -16.51 -3.29 3.19
CA ALA A 51 -15.14 -2.86 2.97
C ALA A 51 -15.04 -1.36 2.65
N ILE A 52 -15.97 -0.81 1.86
CA ILE A 52 -16.06 0.63 1.57
C ILE A 52 -16.32 1.41 2.86
N TRP A 53 -17.34 1.02 3.65
CA TRP A 53 -17.65 1.71 4.89
C TRP A 53 -16.51 1.65 5.90
N MET A 54 -15.83 0.50 6.01
CA MET A 54 -14.64 0.35 6.84
C MET A 54 -13.51 1.27 6.36
N GLY A 55 -13.24 1.31 5.05
CA GLY A 55 -12.22 2.16 4.45
C GLY A 55 -12.49 3.65 4.66
N LEU A 56 -13.72 4.11 4.46
CA LEU A 56 -14.15 5.49 4.73
C LEU A 56 -14.07 5.83 6.23
N GLY A 57 -14.41 4.89 7.11
CA GLY A 57 -14.26 5.02 8.55
C GLY A 57 -12.79 5.23 8.95
N TYR A 58 -11.87 4.41 8.43
CA TYR A 58 -10.43 4.58 8.67
C TYR A 58 -9.87 5.86 8.05
N PHE A 59 -10.35 6.26 6.86
CA PHE A 59 -10.00 7.55 6.26
C PHE A 59 -10.33 8.71 7.21
N LEU A 60 -11.57 8.76 7.72
CA LEU A 60 -12.00 9.81 8.64
C LEU A 60 -11.22 9.75 9.96
N PHE A 61 -11.01 8.55 10.50
CA PHE A 61 -10.22 8.33 11.70
C PHE A 61 -8.80 8.89 11.56
N PHE A 62 -8.06 8.51 10.49
CA PHE A 62 -6.69 8.97 10.28
C PHE A 62 -6.63 10.46 9.94
N PHE A 63 -7.63 11.00 9.24
CA PHE A 63 -7.73 12.43 8.99
C PHE A 63 -7.82 13.22 10.31
N LEU A 64 -8.67 12.77 11.24
CA LEU A 64 -8.77 13.36 12.58
C LEU A 64 -7.51 13.11 13.41
N ALA A 65 -6.91 11.92 13.32
CA ALA A 65 -5.70 11.56 14.04
C ALA A 65 -4.52 12.46 13.66
N GLU A 66 -4.32 12.75 12.36
CA GLU A 66 -3.31 13.71 11.90
C GLU A 66 -3.56 15.12 12.45
N LYS A 67 -4.82 15.59 12.42
CA LYS A 67 -5.18 16.92 12.94
C LYS A 67 -4.97 17.05 14.44
N ARG A 68 -5.18 15.95 15.18
CA ARG A 68 -5.09 15.90 16.66
C ARG A 68 -3.75 15.32 17.17
N ARG A 69 -2.86 14.89 16.27
CA ARG A 69 -1.61 14.15 16.57
C ARG A 69 -1.82 12.90 17.45
N TRP A 70 -2.88 12.15 17.17
CA TRP A 70 -3.11 10.84 17.79
C TRP A 70 -2.36 9.74 17.03
N LEU A 71 -2.00 8.64 17.72
CA LEU A 71 -1.18 7.56 17.14
C LEU A 71 0.14 8.07 16.55
N PRO A 72 1.05 8.61 17.39
CA PRO A 72 2.33 9.16 16.94
C PRO A 72 3.20 8.14 16.21
N SER A 73 3.00 6.83 16.45
CA SER A 73 3.59 5.74 15.65
C SER A 73 3.28 5.80 14.14
N ILE A 74 2.26 6.55 13.72
CA ILE A 74 1.85 6.72 12.32
C ILE A 74 1.90 8.20 11.90
N THR A 75 1.45 9.12 12.76
CA THR A 75 1.26 10.54 12.42
C THR A 75 2.50 11.40 12.69
N CYS A 76 3.38 11.01 13.62
CA CYS A 76 4.56 11.82 14.01
C CYS A 76 5.81 11.47 13.20
N VAL A 77 5.67 11.36 11.88
CA VAL A 77 6.81 11.22 10.97
C VAL A 77 7.51 12.56 10.74
N GLN A 78 8.82 12.54 10.45
CA GLN A 78 9.64 13.77 10.33
C GLN A 78 9.20 14.69 9.18
N ARG A 79 8.65 14.12 8.11
CA ARG A 79 8.23 14.86 6.90
C ARG A 79 6.76 15.28 6.98
N LYS A 80 6.41 16.41 6.38
CA LYS A 80 5.01 16.78 6.17
C LYS A 80 4.36 15.83 5.15
N THR A 81 3.31 15.12 5.55
CA THR A 81 2.63 14.14 4.69
C THR A 81 1.19 13.95 5.10
N ASN A 82 0.34 13.66 4.10
CA ASN A 82 -1.07 13.31 4.26
C ASN A 82 -1.30 11.80 4.10
N GLY A 83 -0.23 11.00 4.08
CA GLY A 83 -0.31 9.62 3.61
C GLY A 83 -1.09 8.68 4.55
N SER A 84 -1.21 8.98 5.84
CA SER A 84 -1.94 8.12 6.79
C SER A 84 -3.43 7.99 6.42
N PHE A 85 -4.09 9.08 6.05
CA PHE A 85 -5.47 9.04 5.57
C PHE A 85 -5.58 8.74 4.08
N PHE A 86 -4.56 9.02 3.27
CA PHE A 86 -4.55 8.58 1.87
C PHE A 86 -4.50 7.05 1.71
N TYR A 87 -3.86 6.34 2.64
CA TYR A 87 -3.76 4.87 2.59
C TYR A 87 -5.14 4.18 2.56
N PRO A 88 -6.03 4.36 3.55
CA PRO A 88 -7.35 3.71 3.53
C PRO A 88 -8.21 4.18 2.37
N LEU A 89 -8.08 5.44 1.92
CA LEU A 89 -8.80 5.92 0.74
C LEU A 89 -8.32 5.25 -0.55
N GLY A 90 -7.01 5.12 -0.75
CA GLY A 90 -6.43 4.43 -1.90
C GLY A 90 -6.83 2.96 -1.96
N VAL A 91 -6.80 2.28 -0.81
CA VAL A 91 -7.31 0.89 -0.69
C VAL A 91 -8.80 0.82 -0.99
N THR A 92 -9.60 1.79 -0.55
CA THR A 92 -11.05 1.84 -0.84
C THR A 92 -11.31 1.99 -2.34
N ILE A 93 -10.55 2.85 -3.03
CA ILE A 93 -10.63 2.99 -4.49
C ILE A 93 -10.24 1.67 -5.18
N ALA A 94 -9.15 1.03 -4.74
CA ALA A 94 -8.76 -0.27 -5.26
C ALA A 94 -9.83 -1.34 -5.03
N ALA A 95 -10.53 -1.31 -3.89
CA ALA A 95 -11.66 -2.19 -3.63
C ALA A 95 -12.78 -1.94 -4.63
N VAL A 96 -13.24 -0.70 -4.81
CA VAL A 96 -14.29 -0.36 -5.78
C VAL A 96 -13.94 -0.81 -7.21
N VAL A 97 -12.68 -0.67 -7.61
CA VAL A 97 -12.21 -1.03 -8.96
C VAL A 97 -12.04 -2.54 -9.14
N GLY A 98 -11.49 -3.23 -8.15
CA GLY A 98 -10.98 -4.60 -8.28
C GLY A 98 -11.77 -5.65 -7.50
N TRP A 99 -12.88 -5.33 -6.84
CA TRP A 99 -13.55 -6.24 -5.91
C TRP A 99 -13.94 -7.59 -6.54
N ASP A 100 -14.61 -7.52 -7.70
CA ASP A 100 -15.14 -8.70 -8.40
C ASP A 100 -14.03 -9.58 -8.99
N LYS A 101 -12.83 -9.01 -9.17
CA LYS A 101 -11.60 -9.74 -9.52
C LYS A 101 -10.62 -9.66 -8.35
N SER A 102 -10.84 -10.46 -7.32
CA SER A 102 -10.06 -10.43 -6.07
C SER A 102 -8.54 -10.31 -6.27
N VAL A 103 -7.96 -11.00 -7.28
CA VAL A 103 -6.54 -10.88 -7.66
C VAL A 103 -6.11 -9.45 -7.99
N VAL A 104 -6.93 -8.66 -8.68
CA VAL A 104 -6.67 -7.25 -9.00
C VAL A 104 -6.59 -6.42 -7.72
N PHE A 105 -7.57 -6.58 -6.83
CA PHE A 105 -7.56 -5.90 -5.54
C PHE A 105 -6.35 -6.30 -4.68
N GLN A 106 -6.06 -7.60 -4.61
CA GLN A 106 -4.93 -8.14 -3.85
C GLN A 106 -3.59 -7.63 -4.37
N PHE A 107 -3.40 -7.64 -5.68
CA PHE A 107 -2.22 -7.05 -6.33
C PHE A 107 -2.07 -5.58 -5.97
N ALA A 108 -3.13 -4.78 -6.11
CA ALA A 108 -3.10 -3.36 -5.79
C ALA A 108 -2.71 -3.06 -4.34
N VAL A 109 -3.25 -3.83 -3.40
CA VAL A 109 -2.93 -3.72 -1.98
C VAL A 109 -1.49 -4.14 -1.69
N LEU A 110 -0.97 -5.19 -2.34
CA LEU A 110 0.42 -5.62 -2.17
C LEU A 110 1.43 -4.67 -2.83
N VAL A 111 1.08 -4.00 -3.92
CA VAL A 111 1.91 -2.91 -4.47
C VAL A 111 2.08 -1.80 -3.42
N LEU A 112 0.99 -1.39 -2.77
CA LEU A 112 1.04 -0.39 -1.69
C LEU A 112 1.75 -0.89 -0.43
N GLY A 113 1.54 -2.15 -0.02
CA GLY A 113 2.11 -2.68 1.21
C GLY A 113 3.57 -3.09 1.10
N ILE A 114 3.93 -3.75 0.00
CA ILE A 114 5.21 -4.44 -0.18
C ILE A 114 6.12 -3.66 -1.12
N ALA A 115 5.67 -3.31 -2.33
CA ALA A 115 6.53 -2.63 -3.30
C ALA A 115 6.93 -1.22 -2.82
N ASP A 116 5.98 -0.43 -2.31
CA ASP A 116 6.26 0.89 -1.70
C ASP A 116 7.18 0.79 -0.46
N THR A 117 7.06 -0.28 0.33
CA THR A 117 7.97 -0.50 1.47
C THR A 117 9.37 -0.88 1.01
N ALA A 118 9.50 -1.71 -0.02
CA ALA A 118 10.79 -2.05 -0.63
C ALA A 118 11.48 -0.81 -1.22
N ALA A 119 10.73 0.05 -1.91
CA ALA A 119 11.22 1.31 -2.46
C ALA A 119 11.80 2.22 -1.36
N TRP A 120 11.06 2.36 -0.27
CA TRP A 120 11.49 3.14 0.89
C TRP A 120 12.73 2.55 1.55
N LEU A 121 12.76 1.24 1.80
CA LEU A 121 13.88 0.56 2.45
C LEU A 121 15.16 0.70 1.63
N VAL A 122 15.13 0.33 0.34
CA VAL A 122 16.29 0.42 -0.54
C VAL A 122 16.70 1.88 -0.78
N GLY A 123 15.73 2.79 -0.90
CA GLY A 123 16.00 4.22 -1.06
C GLY A 123 16.69 4.85 0.16
N SER A 124 16.28 4.46 1.37
CA SER A 124 16.86 4.97 2.62
C SER A 124 18.34 4.63 2.79
N LEU A 125 18.77 3.46 2.28
CA LEU A 125 20.17 3.02 2.30
C LEU A 125 21.07 3.88 1.40
N ALA A 126 20.51 4.61 0.43
CA ALA A 126 21.26 5.46 -0.48
C ALA A 126 21.65 6.82 0.11
N LYS A 127 21.33 7.11 1.39
CA LYS A 127 21.64 8.37 2.13
C LYS A 127 21.18 9.68 1.46
N SER A 128 20.36 9.65 0.42
CA SER A 128 19.72 10.86 -0.10
C SER A 128 18.51 11.17 0.76
N GLY A 129 18.68 12.09 1.71
CA GLY A 129 17.60 12.57 2.54
C GLY A 129 16.39 13.00 1.70
N GLN A 130 15.21 12.53 2.09
CA GLN A 130 13.88 13.03 1.72
C GLN A 130 13.46 12.98 0.24
N SER A 131 14.34 12.62 -0.70
CA SER A 131 14.02 12.49 -2.13
C SER A 131 13.85 11.03 -2.56
N LYS A 132 12.92 10.80 -3.50
CA LYS A 132 12.78 9.51 -4.19
C LYS A 132 14.11 9.21 -4.91
N THR A 133 14.58 7.97 -4.82
CA THR A 133 15.91 7.58 -5.32
C THR A 133 15.77 6.62 -6.48
N LEU A 134 16.73 6.64 -7.41
CA LEU A 134 16.75 5.69 -8.52
C LEU A 134 16.80 4.24 -8.02
N LYS A 135 17.54 3.97 -6.93
CA LYS A 135 17.63 2.64 -6.31
C LYS A 135 16.28 2.21 -5.71
N GLY A 136 15.57 3.13 -5.06
CA GLY A 136 14.24 2.89 -4.52
C GLY A 136 13.22 2.61 -5.62
N SER A 137 13.20 3.42 -6.68
CA SER A 137 12.31 3.18 -7.82
C SER A 137 12.65 1.89 -8.58
N ALA A 138 13.94 1.51 -8.67
CA ALA A 138 14.32 0.21 -9.20
C ALA A 138 13.82 -0.96 -8.33
N ALA A 139 13.90 -0.83 -7.00
CA ALA A 139 13.34 -1.82 -6.08
C ALA A 139 11.82 -1.91 -6.21
N PHE A 140 11.12 -0.77 -6.31
CA PHE A 140 9.69 -0.72 -6.55
C PHE A 140 9.31 -1.45 -7.85
N PHE A 141 10.01 -1.14 -8.94
CA PHE A 141 9.80 -1.76 -10.25
C PHE A 141 9.94 -3.28 -10.19
N ILE A 142 11.05 -3.78 -9.62
CA ILE A 142 11.34 -5.21 -9.53
C ILE A 142 10.27 -5.92 -8.69
N VAL A 143 9.94 -5.38 -7.52
CA VAL A 143 8.94 -6.01 -6.63
C VAL A 143 7.55 -5.99 -7.29
N THR A 144 7.16 -4.89 -7.93
CA THR A 144 5.89 -4.80 -8.67
C THR A 144 5.81 -5.82 -9.81
N PHE A 145 6.90 -5.99 -10.56
CA PHE A 145 6.99 -6.97 -11.63
C PHE A 145 6.86 -8.40 -11.09
N VAL A 146 7.59 -8.74 -10.03
CA VAL A 146 7.52 -10.04 -9.37
C VAL A 146 6.11 -10.32 -8.84
N LEU A 147 5.45 -9.33 -8.22
CA LEU A 147 4.06 -9.47 -7.78
C LEU A 147 3.11 -9.72 -8.96
N SER A 148 3.28 -9.00 -10.08
CA SER A 148 2.45 -9.19 -11.28
C SER A 148 2.62 -10.59 -11.85
N VAL A 149 3.86 -11.07 -11.97
CA VAL A 149 4.16 -12.43 -12.43
C VAL A 149 3.61 -13.48 -11.47
N PHE A 150 3.75 -13.28 -10.16
CA PHE A 150 3.20 -14.18 -9.15
C PHE A 150 1.69 -14.37 -9.32
N PHE A 151 0.91 -13.30 -9.45
CA PHE A 151 -0.52 -13.42 -9.71
C PHE A 151 -0.85 -13.99 -11.09
N GLY A 152 -0.03 -13.70 -12.11
CA GLY A 152 -0.13 -14.34 -13.41
C GLY A 152 0.03 -15.86 -13.34
N LEU A 153 0.96 -16.36 -12.52
CA LEU A 153 1.16 -17.79 -12.28
C LEU A 153 -0.04 -18.41 -11.57
N LEU A 154 -0.58 -17.75 -10.54
CA LEU A 154 -1.80 -18.21 -9.84
C LEU A 154 -2.99 -18.35 -10.79
N LEU A 155 -3.07 -17.49 -11.80
CA LEU A 155 -4.12 -17.52 -12.82
C LEU A 155 -3.79 -18.43 -14.02
N SER A 156 -2.61 -19.06 -14.05
CA SER A 156 -2.11 -19.81 -15.21
C SER A 156 -2.12 -19.01 -16.52
N LYS A 157 -1.82 -17.70 -16.43
CA LYS A 157 -1.85 -16.74 -17.55
C LYS A 157 -0.47 -16.29 -18.05
N VAL A 158 0.61 -16.91 -17.59
CA VAL A 158 1.97 -16.46 -17.94
C VAL A 158 2.35 -16.91 -19.34
N ASP A 159 2.24 -15.99 -20.28
CA ASP A 159 2.82 -16.08 -21.62
C ASP A 159 3.69 -14.83 -21.92
N ILE A 160 4.28 -14.77 -23.12
CA ILE A 160 5.15 -13.66 -23.53
C ILE A 160 4.39 -12.31 -23.51
N LEU A 161 3.11 -12.31 -23.88
CA LEU A 161 2.29 -11.11 -23.89
C LEU A 161 1.96 -10.63 -22.47
N PHE A 162 1.70 -11.55 -21.54
CA PHE A 162 1.48 -11.25 -20.13
C PHE A 162 2.75 -10.68 -19.49
N LEU A 163 3.92 -11.23 -19.81
CA LEU A 163 5.20 -10.71 -19.31
C LEU A 163 5.47 -9.29 -19.83
N SER A 164 5.20 -9.00 -21.11
CA SER A 164 5.37 -7.66 -21.66
C SER A 164 4.39 -6.64 -21.05
N LYS A 165 3.13 -7.04 -20.81
CA LYS A 165 2.14 -6.24 -20.08
C LYS A 165 2.56 -6.00 -18.64
N SER A 166 3.06 -7.02 -17.94
CA SER A 166 3.56 -6.91 -16.56
C SER A 166 4.75 -5.97 -16.45
N LEU A 167 5.66 -6.01 -17.43
CA LEU A 167 6.79 -5.08 -17.52
C LEU A 167 6.31 -3.63 -17.69
N THR A 168 5.35 -3.43 -18.61
CA THR A 168 4.75 -2.12 -18.88
C THR A 168 4.01 -1.57 -17.66
N LEU A 169 3.18 -2.38 -17.01
CA LEU A 169 2.47 -2.00 -15.78
C LEU A 169 3.46 -1.61 -14.69
N SER A 170 4.53 -2.38 -14.50
CA SER A 170 5.53 -2.10 -13.46
C SER A 170 6.26 -0.78 -13.73
N ALA A 171 6.57 -0.49 -14.99
CA ALA A 171 7.15 0.79 -15.40
C ALA A 171 6.21 1.96 -15.12
N LEU A 172 4.94 1.84 -15.50
CA LEU A 172 3.92 2.89 -15.27
C LEU A 172 3.70 3.16 -13.78
N LEU A 173 3.58 2.13 -12.95
CA LEU A 173 3.45 2.29 -11.51
C LEU A 173 4.71 2.89 -10.87
N THR A 174 5.90 2.56 -11.40
CA THR A 174 7.16 3.16 -10.94
C THR A 174 7.21 4.66 -11.26
N ILE A 175 6.71 5.08 -12.43
CA ILE A 175 6.60 6.51 -12.76
C ILE A 175 5.64 7.20 -11.78
N ILE A 176 4.50 6.59 -11.47
CA ILE A 176 3.55 7.14 -10.48
C ILE A 176 4.20 7.23 -9.10
N GLU A 177 4.94 6.20 -8.67
CA GLU A 177 5.69 6.19 -7.41
C GLU A 177 6.70 7.32 -7.32
N ALA A 178 7.45 7.57 -8.40
CA ALA A 178 8.49 8.59 -8.47
C ALA A 178 7.93 10.02 -8.53
N LEU A 179 6.77 10.20 -9.17
CA LEU A 179 6.08 11.50 -9.26
C LEU A 179 5.30 11.85 -7.99
N ALA A 180 4.87 10.84 -7.22
CA ALA A 180 4.10 11.04 -6.00
C ALA A 180 4.91 11.77 -4.92
N ARG A 181 4.26 12.76 -4.27
CA ARG A 181 4.86 13.61 -3.23
C ARG A 181 3.90 13.78 -2.06
N GLY A 182 4.42 14.11 -0.88
CA GLY A 182 3.58 14.39 0.29
C GLY A 182 2.76 13.19 0.80
N GLY A 183 3.05 11.96 0.37
CA GLY A 183 2.29 10.77 0.71
C GLY A 183 1.15 10.43 -0.25
N SER A 184 1.04 11.11 -1.40
CA SER A 184 0.02 10.81 -2.41
C SER A 184 0.20 9.45 -3.10
N ASP A 185 1.37 8.82 -2.95
CA ASP A 185 1.64 7.44 -3.33
C ASP A 185 0.67 6.48 -2.64
N ASN A 186 0.35 6.74 -1.37
CA ASN A 186 -0.63 5.95 -0.61
C ASN A 186 -2.05 5.97 -1.21
N LEU A 187 -2.39 6.99 -2.02
CA LEU A 187 -3.65 7.09 -2.73
C LEU A 187 -3.54 6.51 -4.15
N PHE A 188 -2.53 6.96 -4.89
CA PHE A 188 -2.42 6.70 -6.33
C PHE A 188 -1.91 5.29 -6.64
N LEU A 189 -0.95 4.75 -5.88
CA LEU A 189 -0.42 3.41 -6.17
C LEU A 189 -1.49 2.32 -6.13
N PRO A 190 -2.29 2.14 -5.06
CA PRO A 190 -3.33 1.12 -5.06
C PRO A 190 -4.41 1.40 -6.12
N ALA A 191 -4.79 2.66 -6.33
CA ALA A 191 -5.81 3.02 -7.32
C ALA A 191 -5.38 2.66 -8.75
N PHE A 192 -4.21 3.11 -9.19
CA PHE A 192 -3.69 2.81 -10.52
C PHE A 192 -3.29 1.35 -10.68
N ALA A 193 -2.78 0.70 -9.63
CA ALA A 193 -2.48 -0.73 -9.68
C ALA A 193 -3.75 -1.57 -9.90
N ALA A 194 -4.88 -1.19 -9.30
CA ALA A 194 -6.16 -1.83 -9.57
C ALA A 194 -6.64 -1.58 -11.00
N ILE A 195 -6.59 -0.32 -11.47
CA ILE A 195 -7.00 0.05 -12.83
C ILE A 195 -6.19 -0.71 -13.89
N PHE A 196 -4.85 -0.70 -13.78
CA PHE A 196 -4.00 -1.42 -14.72
C PHE A 196 -4.15 -2.94 -14.57
N GLY A 197 -4.36 -3.43 -13.34
CA GLY A 197 -4.60 -4.84 -13.05
C GLY A 197 -5.83 -5.40 -13.76
N LEU A 198 -6.92 -4.61 -13.92
CA LEU A 198 -8.13 -5.04 -14.64
C LEU A 198 -7.88 -5.47 -16.09
N VAL A 199 -6.85 -4.89 -16.72
CA VAL A 199 -6.48 -5.13 -18.14
C VAL A 199 -5.53 -6.32 -18.28
N ILE A 200 -4.84 -6.69 -17.20
CA ILE A 200 -3.79 -7.72 -17.20
C ILE A 200 -4.31 -9.05 -16.64
N PHE A 201 -5.05 -9.01 -15.53
CA PHE A 201 -5.57 -10.18 -14.84
C PHE A 201 -7.01 -10.51 -15.26
#